data_AF-A9FTF4-F1
#
_entry.id   AF-A9FTF4-F1
#
_cell.length_a   1.000
_cell.length_b   1.000
_cell.length_c   1.000
_cell.angle_alpha   90.00
_cell.angle_beta   90.00
_cell.angle_gamma   90.00
#
_symmetry.space_group_name_H-M   'P 1'
#
loop_
_entity.id
_entity.type
_entity.pdbx_description
1 polymer ?
#
loop_
_entity_poly.entity_id
_entity_poly.type
_entity_poly.pdbx_seq_one_letter_code
_entity_poly.pdbx_strand_id
1 'polypeptide(L)'
;MVHEVVADHAEMASFLWELREMAVRSHHYTLADLAELEERVEAHLDGLRIAGEPGWELTLAALSTKDPGAFFAAAIAAVEARDFPGFAAVLDATEEADEPAAGVAGALAWASPADAFAIVAPMLSGAQPPALRRLALAACVAHRRDPGQFLGYALCDGDAAVRALAFRAAGALGRADLAGELRGAWGSDDEAERFWSAWAGALLGARGADRGAVERRRAERRVRRGGGRLRRPREPAGRGPPPDRGADAIARARAGLPCRGGGAG
;
A
#
# COMPACT_ATOMS: atom_id res chain seq x y z
N MET A 1 -13.73 26.95 -3.78
CA MET A 1 -12.30 27.18 -3.50
C MET A 1 -11.74 26.20 -2.48
N VAL A 2 -12.05 26.25 -1.17
CA VAL A 2 -11.48 25.27 -0.21
C VAL A 2 -11.84 23.82 -0.56
N HIS A 3 -13.11 23.55 -0.87
CA HIS A 3 -13.55 22.22 -1.31
C HIS A 3 -12.88 21.72 -2.60
N GLU A 4 -12.59 22.62 -3.55
CA GLU A 4 -11.90 22.26 -4.80
C GLU A 4 -10.44 21.86 -4.52
N VAL A 5 -9.77 22.57 -3.61
CA VAL A 5 -8.39 22.23 -3.22
C VAL A 5 -8.33 20.87 -2.51
N VAL A 6 -9.31 20.56 -1.64
CA VAL A 6 -9.35 19.25 -0.99
C VAL A 6 -9.64 18.12 -1.99
N ALA A 7 -10.52 18.38 -2.97
CA ALA A 7 -10.78 17.43 -4.05
C ALA A 7 -9.52 17.16 -4.89
N ASP A 8 -8.74 18.20 -5.21
CA ASP A 8 -7.45 18.06 -5.89
C ASP A 8 -6.48 17.19 -5.06
N HIS A 9 -6.44 17.33 -3.73
CA HIS A 9 -5.63 16.45 -2.87
C HIS A 9 -6.05 14.99 -2.95
N ALA A 10 -7.36 14.70 -2.94
CA ALA A 10 -7.87 13.32 -3.03
C ALA A 10 -7.54 12.69 -4.40
N GLU A 11 -7.76 13.43 -5.48
CA GLU A 11 -7.46 12.99 -6.86
C GLU A 11 -5.94 12.75 -7.03
N MET A 12 -5.12 13.70 -6.60
CA MET A 12 -3.67 13.61 -6.79
C MET A 12 -3.02 12.55 -5.90
N ALA A 13 -3.47 12.35 -4.66
CA ALA A 13 -2.99 11.26 -3.81
C ALA A 13 -3.24 9.90 -4.48
N SER A 14 -4.45 9.72 -5.03
CA SER A 14 -4.86 8.50 -5.75
C SER A 14 -4.00 8.27 -6.99
N PHE A 15 -3.91 9.28 -7.87
CA PHE A 15 -3.16 9.21 -9.12
C PHE A 15 -1.65 8.98 -8.89
N LEU A 16 -1.03 9.73 -7.98
CA LEU A 16 0.40 9.65 -7.73
C LEU A 16 0.79 8.31 -7.10
N TRP A 17 -0.07 7.73 -6.24
CA TRP A 17 0.18 6.41 -5.71
C TRP A 17 0.18 5.34 -6.81
N GLU A 18 -0.77 5.39 -7.76
CA GLU A 18 -0.78 4.47 -8.90
C GLU A 18 0.45 4.65 -9.80
N LEU A 19 0.85 5.90 -10.06
CA LEU A 19 2.07 6.22 -10.79
C LEU A 19 3.30 5.64 -10.08
N ARG A 20 3.36 5.75 -8.75
CA ARG A 20 4.40 5.17 -7.91
C ARG A 20 4.41 3.64 -8.01
N GLU A 21 3.25 2.98 -7.97
CA GLU A 21 3.15 1.52 -8.18
C GLU A 21 3.68 1.10 -9.55
N MET A 22 3.39 1.85 -10.61
CA MET A 22 3.97 1.60 -11.93
C MET A 22 5.48 1.83 -11.94
N ALA A 23 5.95 2.92 -11.32
CA ALA A 23 7.34 3.32 -11.30
C ALA A 23 8.24 2.30 -10.60
N VAL A 24 7.82 1.74 -9.47
CA VAL A 24 8.56 0.72 -8.70
C VAL A 24 8.93 -0.52 -9.55
N ARG A 25 8.16 -0.79 -10.60
CA ARG A 25 8.34 -1.96 -11.48
C ARG A 25 9.06 -1.62 -12.78
N SER A 26 9.46 -0.37 -12.98
CA SER A 26 10.03 0.15 -14.22
C SER A 26 11.51 0.46 -14.05
N HIS A 27 12.33 0.05 -15.03
CA HIS A 27 13.75 0.35 -15.07
C HIS A 27 14.07 1.79 -15.49
N HIS A 28 13.05 2.59 -15.80
CA HIS A 28 13.19 4.01 -16.20
C HIS A 28 13.14 4.98 -15.02
N TYR A 29 12.83 4.49 -13.83
CA TYR A 29 12.80 5.28 -12.60
C TYR A 29 13.98 4.88 -11.73
N THR A 30 14.69 5.87 -11.21
CA THR A 30 15.73 5.69 -10.20
C THR A 30 15.11 5.68 -8.81
N LEU A 31 15.89 5.32 -7.79
CA LEU A 31 15.44 5.45 -6.39
C LEU A 31 15.14 6.92 -6.02
N ALA A 32 15.84 7.87 -6.63
CA ALA A 32 15.58 9.30 -6.42
C ALA A 32 14.23 9.73 -7.04
N ASP A 33 13.92 9.26 -8.26
CA ASP A 33 12.59 9.53 -8.85
C ASP A 33 11.47 8.91 -8.00
N LEU A 34 11.71 7.74 -7.39
CA LEU A 34 10.74 7.11 -6.49
C LEU A 34 10.56 7.90 -5.19
N ALA A 35 11.65 8.37 -4.57
CA ALA A 35 11.57 9.21 -3.38
C ALA A 35 10.80 10.51 -3.65
N GLU A 36 11.04 11.16 -4.79
CA GLU A 36 10.30 12.35 -5.21
C GLU A 36 8.80 12.05 -5.39
N LEU A 37 8.44 10.93 -6.02
CA LEU A 37 7.04 10.52 -6.14
C LEU A 37 6.42 10.27 -4.77
N GLU A 38 7.16 9.65 -3.85
CA GLU A 38 6.67 9.34 -2.51
C GLU A 38 6.44 10.60 -1.67
N GLU A 39 7.36 11.57 -1.73
CA GLU A 39 7.19 12.89 -1.10
C GLU A 39 5.95 13.61 -1.62
N ARG A 40 5.67 13.51 -2.93
CA ARG A 40 4.49 14.12 -3.53
C ARG A 40 3.19 13.44 -3.10
N VAL A 41 3.16 12.11 -3.04
CA VAL A 41 2.01 11.38 -2.47
C VAL A 41 1.75 11.87 -1.04
N GLU A 42 2.79 11.89 -0.22
CA GLU A 42 2.69 12.30 1.18
C GLU A 42 2.19 13.74 1.34
N ALA A 43 2.66 14.67 0.52
CA ALA A 43 2.18 16.05 0.54
C ALA A 43 0.67 16.19 0.25
N HIS A 44 0.12 15.33 -0.63
CA HIS A 44 -1.32 15.32 -0.87
C HIS A 44 -2.10 14.61 0.25
N LEU A 45 -1.54 13.56 0.87
CA LEU A 45 -2.10 12.96 2.07
C LEU A 45 -2.14 13.94 3.25
N ASP A 46 -1.10 14.75 3.44
CA ASP A 46 -1.08 15.82 4.44
C ASP A 46 -2.21 16.84 4.21
N GLY A 47 -2.48 17.19 2.95
CA GLY A 47 -3.62 18.03 2.59
C GLY A 47 -4.95 17.43 3.02
N LEU A 48 -5.14 16.12 2.85
CA LEU A 48 -6.32 15.39 3.30
C LEU A 48 -6.42 15.32 4.83
N ARG A 49 -5.30 15.09 5.52
CA ARG A 49 -5.24 15.10 7.00
C ARG A 49 -5.64 16.46 7.57
N ILE A 50 -5.16 17.55 6.96
CA ILE A 50 -5.53 18.92 7.35
C ILE A 50 -7.01 19.18 7.09
N ALA A 51 -7.54 18.66 5.97
CA ALA A 51 -8.95 18.84 5.62
C ALA A 51 -9.90 18.11 6.58
N GLY A 52 -9.47 17.01 7.21
CA GLY A 52 -10.28 16.25 8.17
C GLY A 52 -11.49 15.59 7.51
N GLU A 53 -12.67 15.75 8.12
CA GLU A 53 -13.94 15.13 7.67
C GLU A 53 -14.29 15.45 6.20
N PRO A 54 -14.20 16.70 5.70
CA PRO A 54 -14.33 16.98 4.27
C PRO A 54 -13.38 16.18 3.36
N GLY A 55 -12.14 15.98 3.79
CA GLY A 55 -11.17 15.17 3.06
C GLY A 55 -11.58 13.70 3.02
N TRP A 56 -12.03 13.17 4.17
CA TRP A 56 -12.57 11.82 4.28
C TRP A 56 -13.77 11.61 3.34
N GLU A 57 -14.78 12.49 3.37
CA GLU A 57 -15.97 12.39 2.51
C GLU A 57 -15.60 12.34 1.02
N LEU A 58 -14.61 13.14 0.59
CA LEU A 58 -14.14 13.15 -0.78
C LEU A 58 -13.41 11.86 -1.16
N THR A 59 -12.57 11.31 -0.28
CA THR A 59 -11.93 10.01 -0.53
C THR A 59 -12.95 8.87 -0.60
N LEU A 60 -14.01 8.92 0.22
CA LEU A 60 -15.07 7.92 0.21
C LEU A 60 -15.92 8.02 -1.07
N ALA A 61 -16.24 9.23 -1.51
CA ALA A 61 -16.95 9.45 -2.78
C ALA A 61 -16.14 8.94 -3.99
N ALA A 62 -14.82 9.08 -3.95
CA ALA A 62 -13.92 8.62 -5.00
C ALA A 62 -13.91 7.09 -5.17
N LEU A 63 -14.34 6.30 -4.17
CA LEU A 63 -14.43 4.83 -4.29
C LEU A 63 -15.38 4.38 -5.41
N SER A 64 -16.31 5.24 -5.84
CA SER A 64 -17.20 4.99 -6.99
C SER A 64 -16.46 4.84 -8.32
N THR A 65 -15.25 5.40 -8.44
CA THR A 65 -14.38 5.22 -9.62
C THR A 65 -13.90 3.78 -9.78
N LYS A 66 -13.86 3.04 -8.66
CA LYS A 66 -13.30 1.70 -8.53
C LYS A 66 -11.80 1.59 -8.83
N ASP A 67 -11.10 2.72 -8.92
CA ASP A 67 -9.67 2.78 -9.20
C ASP A 67 -8.85 2.43 -7.95
N PRO A 68 -7.76 1.65 -8.06
CA PRO A 68 -6.91 1.27 -6.93
C PRO A 68 -6.39 2.46 -6.11
N GLY A 69 -6.07 3.59 -6.76
CA GLY A 69 -5.62 4.82 -6.09
C GLY A 69 -6.68 5.42 -5.18
N ALA A 70 -7.95 5.38 -5.57
CA ALA A 70 -9.04 5.87 -4.72
C ALA A 70 -9.17 5.02 -3.45
N PHE A 71 -9.08 3.70 -3.57
CA PHE A 71 -9.04 2.79 -2.41
C PHE A 71 -7.81 3.02 -1.54
N PHE A 72 -6.65 3.30 -2.13
CA PHE A 72 -5.45 3.67 -1.38
C PHE A 72 -5.71 4.92 -0.53
N ALA A 73 -6.18 6.01 -1.13
CA ALA A 73 -6.38 7.29 -0.44
C ALA A 73 -7.42 7.19 0.69
N ALA A 74 -8.52 6.47 0.48
CA ALA A 74 -9.52 6.25 1.53
C ALA A 74 -9.00 5.30 2.63
N ALA A 75 -8.35 4.20 2.25
CA ALA A 75 -7.85 3.23 3.22
C ALA A 75 -6.75 3.82 4.12
N ILE A 76 -5.83 4.64 3.58
CA ILE A 76 -4.76 5.24 4.39
C ILE A 76 -5.34 6.22 5.42
N ALA A 77 -6.33 7.03 5.02
CA ALA A 77 -7.02 7.94 5.93
C ALA A 77 -7.70 7.18 7.09
N ALA A 78 -8.42 6.10 6.80
CA ALA A 78 -9.06 5.27 7.82
C ALA A 78 -8.04 4.56 8.74
N VAL A 79 -6.94 4.06 8.17
CA VAL A 79 -5.89 3.38 8.94
C VAL A 79 -5.19 4.32 9.90
N GLU A 80 -4.79 5.51 9.45
CA GLU A 80 -4.11 6.51 10.28
C GLU A 80 -5.03 7.07 11.37
N ALA A 81 -6.32 7.23 11.08
CA ALA A 81 -7.33 7.60 12.07
C ALA A 81 -7.67 6.45 13.04
N ARG A 82 -7.21 5.21 12.75
CA ARG A 82 -7.63 3.98 13.43
C ARG A 82 -9.14 3.80 13.46
N ASP A 83 -9.80 4.24 12.39
CA ASP A 83 -11.24 4.20 12.22
C ASP A 83 -11.67 2.85 11.65
N PHE A 84 -12.07 1.94 12.53
CA PHE A 84 -12.56 0.61 12.13
C PHE A 84 -13.84 0.69 11.28
N PRO A 85 -14.88 1.46 11.64
CA PRO A 85 -16.03 1.68 10.77
C PRO A 85 -15.67 2.25 9.39
N GLY A 86 -14.81 3.28 9.34
CA GLY A 86 -14.37 3.86 8.08
C GLY A 86 -13.62 2.85 7.21
N PHE A 87 -12.71 2.08 7.81
CA PHE A 87 -11.99 1.01 7.10
C PHE A 87 -12.93 -0.07 6.58
N ALA A 88 -13.95 -0.45 7.35
CA ALA A 88 -14.98 -1.39 6.91
C ALA A 88 -15.76 -0.85 5.71
N ALA A 89 -16.12 0.43 5.70
CA ALA A 89 -16.80 1.06 4.56
C ALA A 89 -15.94 1.02 3.29
N VAL A 90 -14.62 1.21 3.40
CA VAL A 90 -13.69 1.06 2.28
C VAL A 90 -13.66 -0.38 1.76
N LEU A 91 -13.64 -1.36 2.67
CA LEU A 91 -13.65 -2.77 2.32
C LEU A 91 -14.94 -3.20 1.63
N ASP A 92 -16.10 -2.73 2.12
CA ASP A 92 -17.41 -3.04 1.53
C ASP A 92 -17.51 -2.54 0.08
N ALA A 93 -16.84 -1.43 -0.23
CA ALA A 93 -16.80 -0.87 -1.58
C ALA A 93 -15.91 -1.67 -2.57
N THR A 94 -15.07 -2.62 -2.10
CA THR A 94 -14.14 -3.39 -2.96
C THR A 94 -14.80 -4.42 -3.87
N GLU A 95 -16.09 -4.75 -3.66
CA GLU A 95 -16.95 -5.62 -4.51
C GLU A 95 -16.20 -6.67 -5.35
N GLU A 96 -15.92 -7.87 -4.82
CA GLU A 96 -15.30 -9.05 -5.50
C GLU A 96 -14.19 -8.79 -6.55
N ALA A 97 -13.52 -7.63 -6.52
CA ALA A 97 -12.54 -7.23 -7.52
C ALA A 97 -11.14 -7.16 -6.92
N ASP A 98 -10.16 -7.75 -7.60
CA ASP A 98 -8.77 -7.81 -7.14
C ASP A 98 -8.04 -6.46 -7.20
N GLU A 99 -8.48 -5.54 -8.08
CA GLU A 99 -7.86 -4.22 -8.29
C GLU A 99 -8.06 -3.27 -7.09
N PRO A 100 -9.31 -3.05 -6.60
CA PRO A 100 -9.56 -2.35 -5.34
C PRO A 100 -8.76 -2.85 -4.14
N ALA A 101 -8.62 -4.17 -4.02
CA ALA A 101 -7.87 -4.80 -2.93
C ALA A 101 -6.38 -4.43 -2.96
N ALA A 102 -5.81 -4.13 -4.15
CA ALA A 102 -4.44 -3.67 -4.27
C ALA A 102 -4.22 -2.28 -3.65
N GLY A 103 -5.21 -1.38 -3.80
CA GLY A 103 -5.22 -0.06 -3.16
C GLY A 103 -5.18 -0.16 -1.63
N VAL A 104 -6.07 -0.97 -1.06
CA VAL A 104 -6.14 -1.22 0.39
C VAL A 104 -4.84 -1.84 0.91
N ALA A 105 -4.30 -2.86 0.21
CA ALA A 105 -3.01 -3.45 0.58
C ALA A 105 -1.85 -2.44 0.48
N GLY A 106 -1.92 -1.51 -0.49
CA GLY A 106 -1.00 -0.40 -0.64
C GLY A 106 -1.02 0.55 0.55
N ALA A 107 -2.22 0.93 1.01
CA ALA A 107 -2.40 1.80 2.17
C ALA A 107 -1.84 1.15 3.43
N LEU A 108 -2.12 -0.14 3.65
CA LEU A 108 -1.56 -0.88 4.77
C LEU A 108 -0.04 -0.98 4.72
N ALA A 109 0.56 -1.03 3.53
CA ALA A 109 2.01 -1.02 3.35
C ALA A 109 2.64 0.38 3.52
N TRP A 110 1.89 1.44 3.24
CA TRP A 110 2.30 2.83 3.38
C TRP A 110 2.22 3.33 4.83
N ALA A 111 1.14 2.96 5.52
CA ALA A 111 0.88 3.36 6.90
C ALA A 111 2.01 2.96 7.84
N SER A 112 2.15 3.67 8.96
CA SER A 112 3.06 3.26 10.03
C SER A 112 2.71 1.84 10.51
N PRO A 113 3.69 1.03 10.94
CA PRO A 113 3.39 -0.29 11.50
C PRO A 113 2.40 -0.21 12.68
N ALA A 114 2.47 0.85 13.49
CA ALA A 114 1.57 1.00 14.63
C ALA A 114 0.11 1.13 14.18
N ASP A 115 -0.15 1.93 13.17
CA ASP A 115 -1.52 2.20 12.69
C ASP A 115 -2.05 1.05 11.84
N ALA A 116 -1.22 0.51 10.95
CA ALA A 116 -1.57 -0.67 10.16
C ALA A 116 -2.01 -1.84 11.06
N PHE A 117 -1.19 -2.19 12.07
CA PHE A 117 -1.49 -3.32 12.95
C PHE A 117 -2.57 -3.04 13.99
N ALA A 118 -2.87 -1.77 14.30
CA ALA A 118 -4.06 -1.45 15.08
C ALA A 118 -5.33 -1.92 14.36
N ILE A 119 -5.39 -1.74 13.04
CA ILE A 119 -6.55 -2.14 12.22
C ILE A 119 -6.54 -3.64 11.87
N VAL A 120 -5.41 -4.19 11.39
CA VAL A 120 -5.43 -5.52 10.75
C VAL A 120 -5.09 -6.70 11.66
N ALA A 121 -4.60 -6.47 12.89
CA ALA A 121 -4.29 -7.59 13.79
C ALA A 121 -5.49 -8.51 14.07
N PRO A 122 -6.73 -8.00 14.29
CA PRO A 122 -7.93 -8.84 14.44
C PRO A 122 -8.24 -9.69 13.19
N MET A 123 -7.79 -9.26 12.02
CA MET A 123 -8.05 -9.90 10.73
C MET A 123 -7.20 -11.16 10.48
N LEU A 124 -6.17 -11.41 11.30
CA LEU A 124 -5.34 -12.62 11.22
C LEU A 124 -6.07 -13.89 11.71
N SER A 125 -7.20 -13.74 12.41
CA SER A 125 -7.97 -14.86 12.93
C SER A 125 -8.62 -15.68 11.80
N GLY A 126 -8.57 -17.01 11.93
CA GLY A 126 -9.23 -17.94 10.99
C GLY A 126 -10.76 -17.79 10.90
N ALA A 127 -11.39 -17.10 11.85
CA ALA A 127 -12.82 -16.81 11.84
C ALA A 127 -13.22 -15.68 10.86
N GLN A 128 -12.26 -14.88 10.40
CA GLN A 128 -12.52 -13.75 9.50
C GLN A 128 -12.67 -14.21 8.06
N PRO A 129 -13.34 -13.47 7.15
CA PRO A 129 -13.39 -13.82 5.73
C PRO A 129 -11.99 -13.93 5.08
N PRO A 130 -11.79 -14.81 4.07
CA PRO A 130 -10.49 -15.00 3.42
C PRO A 130 -9.84 -13.71 2.91
N ALA A 131 -10.63 -12.77 2.39
CA ALA A 131 -10.14 -11.47 1.93
C ALA A 131 -9.45 -10.67 3.06
N LEU A 132 -10.03 -10.64 4.26
CA LEU A 132 -9.44 -9.93 5.40
C LEU A 132 -8.16 -10.60 5.89
N ARG A 133 -8.14 -11.94 5.94
CA ARG A 133 -6.95 -12.70 6.30
C ARG A 133 -5.81 -12.43 5.31
N ARG A 134 -6.12 -12.33 4.01
CA ARG A 134 -5.14 -11.96 2.98
C ARG A 134 -4.56 -10.55 3.20
N LEU A 135 -5.40 -9.56 3.49
CA LEU A 135 -4.93 -8.20 3.77
C LEU A 135 -4.01 -8.14 5.00
N ALA A 136 -4.38 -8.85 6.07
CA ALA A 136 -3.58 -8.92 7.29
C ALA A 136 -2.20 -9.57 7.07
N LEU A 137 -2.16 -10.67 6.31
CA LEU A 137 -0.89 -11.31 5.91
C LEU A 137 -0.08 -10.42 4.97
N ALA A 138 -0.72 -9.70 4.05
CA ALA A 138 -0.03 -8.75 3.17
C ALA A 138 0.62 -7.61 3.97
N ALA A 139 -0.07 -7.09 4.99
CA ALA A 139 0.49 -6.09 5.90
C ALA A 139 1.69 -6.64 6.69
N CYS A 140 1.62 -7.89 7.18
CA CYS A 140 2.75 -8.57 7.81
C CYS A 140 3.97 -8.62 6.90
N VAL A 141 3.78 -9.00 5.63
CA VAL A 141 4.85 -9.06 4.63
C VAL A 141 5.42 -7.68 4.32
N ALA A 142 4.55 -6.67 4.14
CA ALA A 142 4.97 -5.30 3.85
C ALA A 142 5.85 -4.71 4.96
N HIS A 143 5.42 -4.89 6.21
CA HIS A 143 6.11 -4.40 7.40
C HIS A 143 7.21 -5.32 7.92
N ARG A 144 7.50 -6.43 7.22
CA ARG A 144 8.46 -7.47 7.65
C ARG A 144 8.21 -7.95 9.08
N ARG A 145 6.94 -8.02 9.48
CA ARG A 145 6.53 -8.45 10.82
C ARG A 145 6.08 -9.90 10.78
N ASP A 146 6.63 -10.72 11.67
CA ASP A 146 6.26 -12.12 11.78
C ASP A 146 4.82 -12.28 12.35
N PRO A 147 3.88 -12.93 11.64
CA PRO A 147 2.56 -13.25 12.17
C PRO A 147 2.58 -14.39 13.21
N GLY A 148 3.73 -14.99 13.50
CA GLY A 148 3.87 -16.04 14.50
C GLY A 148 3.06 -17.29 14.13
N GLN A 149 2.24 -17.77 15.07
CA GLN A 149 1.40 -18.96 14.87
C GLN A 149 0.34 -18.79 13.77
N PHE A 150 -0.11 -17.55 13.50
CA PHE A 150 -1.10 -17.29 12.47
C PHE A 150 -0.59 -17.63 11.07
N LEU A 151 0.73 -17.56 10.85
CA LEU A 151 1.33 -18.00 9.60
C LEU A 151 1.15 -19.52 9.39
N GLY A 152 1.35 -20.31 10.44
CA GLY A 152 1.15 -21.76 10.39
C GLY A 152 -0.31 -22.12 10.09
N TYR A 153 -1.26 -21.44 10.72
CA TYR A 153 -2.68 -21.63 10.42
C TYR A 153 -3.02 -21.25 8.98
N ALA A 154 -2.43 -20.16 8.47
CA ALA A 154 -2.67 -19.70 7.10
C ALA A 154 -2.11 -20.66 6.03
N LEU A 155 -1.06 -21.42 6.33
CA LEU A 155 -0.55 -22.48 5.43
C LEU A 155 -1.53 -23.65 5.27
N CYS A 156 -2.37 -23.88 6.28
CA CYS A 156 -3.39 -24.94 6.30
C CYS A 156 -4.81 -24.40 6.06
N ASP A 157 -4.93 -23.16 5.59
CA ASP A 157 -6.22 -22.48 5.43
C ASP A 157 -7.11 -23.20 4.39
N GLY A 158 -8.43 -23.19 4.59
CA GLY A 158 -9.37 -23.75 3.63
C GLY A 158 -9.37 -23.03 2.27
N ASP A 159 -9.02 -21.74 2.26
CA ASP A 159 -8.95 -20.92 1.07
C ASP A 159 -7.57 -20.98 0.39
N ALA A 160 -7.55 -21.31 -0.91
CA ALA A 160 -6.31 -21.48 -1.66
C ALA A 160 -5.52 -20.17 -1.83
N ALA A 161 -6.20 -19.02 -1.94
CA ALA A 161 -5.52 -17.74 -2.08
C ALA A 161 -4.84 -17.31 -0.77
N VAL A 162 -5.43 -17.62 0.39
CA VAL A 162 -4.79 -17.44 1.70
C VAL A 162 -3.56 -18.34 1.82
N ARG A 163 -3.65 -19.63 1.49
CA ARG A 163 -2.50 -20.54 1.52
C ARG A 163 -1.36 -20.06 0.63
N ALA A 164 -1.67 -19.71 -0.62
CA ALA A 164 -0.70 -19.17 -1.58
C ALA A 164 0.03 -17.93 -1.03
N LEU A 165 -0.69 -17.01 -0.37
CA LEU A 165 -0.09 -15.83 0.26
C LEU A 165 0.74 -16.21 1.50
N ALA A 166 0.31 -17.17 2.30
CA ALA A 166 1.06 -17.67 3.45
C ALA A 166 2.40 -18.29 3.03
N PHE A 167 2.43 -19.07 1.95
CA PHE A 167 3.67 -19.57 1.36
C PHE A 167 4.61 -18.44 0.94
N ARG A 168 4.06 -17.42 0.26
CA ARG A 168 4.83 -16.21 -0.09
C ARG A 168 5.36 -15.50 1.15
N ALA A 169 4.54 -15.38 2.20
CA ALA A 169 4.91 -14.73 3.45
C ALA A 169 6.05 -15.46 4.16
N ALA A 170 6.00 -16.80 4.23
CA ALA A 170 7.05 -17.62 4.81
C ALA A 170 8.42 -17.35 4.16
N GLY A 171 8.47 -17.29 2.82
CA GLY A 171 9.68 -16.93 2.10
C GLY A 171 10.12 -15.49 2.37
N ALA A 172 9.21 -14.52 2.22
CA ALA A 172 9.52 -13.10 2.37
C ALA A 172 9.98 -12.70 3.79
N LEU A 173 9.52 -13.43 4.81
CA LEU A 173 9.84 -13.21 6.21
C LEU A 173 10.99 -14.09 6.73
N GLY A 174 11.57 -14.96 5.89
CA GLY A 174 12.73 -15.74 6.30
C GLY A 174 12.40 -16.94 7.20
N ARG A 175 11.16 -17.47 7.17
CA ARG A 175 10.70 -18.55 8.06
C ARG A 175 11.21 -19.93 7.63
N ALA A 176 12.51 -20.15 7.83
CA ALA A 176 13.20 -21.39 7.51
C ALA A 176 12.71 -22.61 8.33
N ASP A 177 12.09 -22.35 9.48
CA ASP A 177 11.44 -23.37 10.31
C ASP A 177 10.27 -24.06 9.59
N LEU A 178 9.65 -23.41 8.60
CA LEU A 178 8.52 -23.94 7.82
C LEU A 178 8.97 -24.76 6.58
N ALA A 179 10.24 -25.15 6.49
CA ALA A 179 10.79 -25.84 5.33
C ALA A 179 10.16 -27.23 5.05
N GLY A 180 9.52 -27.86 6.05
CA GLY A 180 8.77 -29.11 5.86
C GLY A 180 7.49 -28.86 5.07
N GLU A 181 6.72 -27.88 5.53
CA GLU A 181 5.44 -27.44 4.98
C GLU A 181 5.61 -26.91 3.54
N LEU A 182 6.65 -26.10 3.29
CA LEU A 182 6.99 -25.63 1.95
C LEU A 182 7.21 -26.79 0.97
N ARG A 183 7.94 -27.84 1.40
CA ARG A 183 8.22 -29.00 0.55
C ARG A 183 6.98 -29.85 0.29
N GLY A 184 6.11 -29.98 1.29
CA GLY A 184 4.84 -30.69 1.14
C GLY A 184 3.96 -30.10 0.03
N ALA A 185 3.99 -28.79 -0.15
CA ALA A 185 3.18 -28.07 -1.14
C ALA A 185 3.76 -28.06 -2.57
N TRP A 186 4.97 -28.56 -2.82
CA TRP A 186 5.55 -28.58 -4.18
C TRP A 186 4.77 -29.47 -5.16
N GLY A 187 4.06 -30.47 -4.64
CA GLY A 187 3.17 -31.35 -5.40
C GLY A 187 1.69 -30.98 -5.30
N SER A 188 1.34 -29.80 -4.76
CA SER A 188 -0.07 -29.37 -4.64
C SER A 188 -0.73 -29.31 -6.02
N ASP A 189 -2.04 -29.54 -6.12
CA ASP A 189 -2.76 -29.37 -7.41
C ASP A 189 -2.99 -27.89 -7.74
N ASP A 190 -2.96 -27.01 -6.73
CA ASP A 190 -3.09 -25.57 -6.90
C ASP A 190 -1.78 -24.96 -7.43
N GLU A 191 -1.85 -24.27 -8.57
CA GLU A 191 -0.69 -23.69 -9.23
C GLU A 191 -0.04 -22.55 -8.41
N ALA A 192 -0.84 -21.71 -7.75
CA ALA A 192 -0.34 -20.59 -6.98
C ALA A 192 0.39 -21.10 -5.72
N GLU A 193 -0.16 -22.13 -5.07
CA GLU A 193 0.42 -22.81 -3.93
C GLU A 193 1.76 -23.46 -4.28
N ARG A 194 1.81 -24.27 -5.35
CA ARG A 194 3.07 -24.86 -5.87
C ARG A 194 4.10 -23.78 -6.16
N PHE A 195 3.71 -22.71 -6.84
CA PHE A 195 4.63 -21.65 -7.21
C PHE A 195 5.21 -20.94 -6.00
N TRP A 196 4.37 -20.51 -5.06
CA TRP A 196 4.84 -19.72 -3.92
C TRP A 196 5.60 -20.57 -2.90
N SER A 197 5.24 -21.83 -2.73
CA SER A 197 5.98 -22.76 -1.87
C SER A 197 7.37 -23.09 -2.45
N ALA A 198 7.48 -23.28 -3.77
CA ALA A 198 8.76 -23.45 -4.46
C ALA A 198 9.61 -22.16 -4.41
N TRP A 199 9.00 -20.99 -4.64
CA TRP A 199 9.67 -19.69 -4.55
C TRP A 199 10.22 -19.44 -3.14
N ALA A 200 9.41 -19.68 -2.10
CA ALA A 200 9.82 -19.53 -0.72
C ALA A 200 10.94 -20.52 -0.36
N GLY A 201 10.80 -21.78 -0.76
CA GLY A 201 11.83 -22.80 -0.57
C GLY A 201 13.17 -22.42 -1.23
N ALA A 202 13.12 -21.89 -2.45
CA ALA A 202 14.32 -21.42 -3.15
C ALA A 202 14.99 -20.23 -2.43
N LEU A 203 14.21 -19.27 -1.93
CA LEU A 203 14.73 -18.11 -1.19
C LEU A 203 15.37 -18.51 0.15
N LEU A 204 14.86 -19.56 0.79
CA LEU A 204 15.35 -20.09 2.07
C LEU A 204 16.46 -21.15 1.90
N GLY A 205 16.85 -21.48 0.65
CA GLY A 205 17.92 -22.45 0.38
C GLY A 205 17.51 -23.92 0.54
N ALA A 206 16.21 -24.24 0.49
CA ALA A 206 15.73 -25.62 0.56
C ALA A 206 16.15 -26.43 -0.67
N ARG A 207 16.77 -27.61 -0.44
CA ARG A 207 17.19 -28.52 -1.52
C ARG A 207 15.95 -29.12 -2.22
N GLY A 208 15.94 -29.09 -3.55
CA GLY A 208 14.86 -29.65 -4.38
C GLY A 208 13.82 -28.65 -4.87
N ALA A 209 13.91 -27.37 -4.47
CA ALA A 209 12.98 -26.35 -4.97
C ALA A 209 13.14 -26.21 -6.49
N ASP A 210 12.06 -26.37 -7.26
CA ASP A 210 12.07 -26.20 -8.71
C ASP A 210 12.31 -24.73 -9.06
N ARG A 211 13.59 -24.36 -9.21
CA ARG A 211 14.01 -23.03 -9.67
C ARG A 211 13.44 -22.71 -11.06
N GLY A 212 13.20 -23.72 -11.89
CA GLY A 212 12.58 -23.58 -13.21
C GLY A 212 11.11 -23.14 -13.13
N ALA A 213 10.35 -23.61 -12.13
CA ALA A 213 8.97 -23.13 -11.90
C ALA A 213 8.93 -21.64 -11.58
N VAL A 214 9.93 -21.15 -10.82
CA VAL A 214 10.07 -19.73 -10.50
C VAL A 214 10.37 -18.91 -11.75
N GLU A 215 11.23 -19.42 -12.63
CA GLU A 215 11.63 -18.76 -13.87
C GLU A 215 10.52 -18.72 -14.93
N ARG A 216 9.77 -19.83 -15.12
CA ARG A 216 8.66 -19.92 -16.09
C ARG A 216 7.59 -18.87 -15.83
N ARG A 217 7.11 -18.74 -14.58
CA ARG A 217 6.08 -17.74 -14.24
C ARG A 217 6.60 -16.30 -14.28
N ARG A 218 7.91 -16.08 -14.01
CA ARG A 218 8.55 -14.76 -14.23
C ARG A 218 8.53 -14.38 -15.71
N ALA A 219 8.76 -15.34 -16.61
CA ALA A 219 8.68 -15.13 -18.05
C ALA A 219 7.24 -14.87 -18.52
N GLU A 220 6.26 -15.65 -18.04
CA GLU A 220 4.84 -15.47 -18.39
C GLU A 220 4.29 -14.11 -17.94
N ARG A 221 4.66 -13.62 -16.75
CA ARG A 221 4.31 -12.27 -16.29
C ARG A 221 4.96 -11.17 -17.12
N ARG A 222 6.14 -11.40 -17.71
CA ARG A 222 6.79 -10.46 -18.65
C ARG A 222 6.06 -10.44 -19.99
N VAL A 223 5.66 -11.61 -20.51
CA VAL A 223 4.95 -11.75 -21.79
C VAL A 223 3.56 -11.12 -21.73
N ARG A 224 2.77 -11.34 -20.66
CA ARG A 224 1.46 -10.69 -20.48
C ARG A 224 1.53 -9.16 -20.35
N ARG A 225 2.70 -8.59 -20.06
CA ARG A 225 2.89 -7.14 -19.82
C ARG A 225 3.68 -6.42 -20.92
N GLY A 226 4.33 -7.15 -21.83
CA GLY A 226 5.17 -6.58 -22.90
C GLY A 226 4.42 -5.88 -24.04
N GLY A 227 3.09 -5.77 -23.98
CA GLY A 227 2.26 -5.17 -25.04
C GLY A 227 2.21 -3.64 -25.08
N GLY A 228 2.71 -2.94 -24.06
CA GLY A 228 2.65 -1.47 -24.00
C GLY A 228 4.01 -0.85 -23.72
N ARG A 229 4.52 -0.01 -24.63
CA ARG A 229 5.59 0.95 -24.29
C ARG A 229 4.99 1.94 -23.30
N LEU A 230 5.14 1.69 -22.00
CA LEU A 230 4.75 2.61 -20.94
C LEU A 230 5.65 3.85 -21.02
N ARG A 231 5.21 4.87 -21.75
CA ARG A 231 5.75 6.23 -21.61
C ARG A 231 5.32 6.77 -20.24
N ARG A 232 6.13 7.64 -19.62
CA ARG A 232 5.74 8.33 -18.38
C ARG A 232 4.33 8.93 -18.59
N PRO A 233 3.31 8.54 -17.81
CA PRO A 233 1.98 9.13 -17.90
C PRO A 233 2.08 10.64 -17.76
N ARG A 234 1.32 11.38 -18.57
CA ARG A 234 1.18 12.82 -18.33
C ARG A 234 0.29 13.00 -17.11
N GLU A 235 0.76 13.77 -16.15
CA GLU A 235 -0.05 14.17 -15.01
C GLU A 235 -1.31 14.89 -15.51
N PRO A 236 -2.47 14.69 -14.86
CA PRO A 236 -3.63 15.53 -15.12
C PRO A 236 -3.22 16.99 -14.91
N ALA A 237 -3.82 17.91 -15.67
CA ALA A 237 -3.47 19.33 -15.61
C ALA A 237 -3.95 19.93 -14.27
N GLY A 238 -3.23 19.68 -13.18
CA GLY A 238 -3.41 20.34 -11.91
C GLY A 238 -2.98 21.79 -12.01
N ARG A 239 -3.70 22.71 -11.34
CA ARG A 239 -3.16 24.04 -11.09
C ARG A 239 -1.89 23.83 -10.28
N GLY A 240 -0.77 24.34 -10.79
CA GLY A 240 0.53 24.21 -10.13
C GLY A 240 0.43 24.62 -8.65
N PRO A 241 1.34 24.11 -7.79
CA PRO A 241 1.30 24.36 -6.36
C PRO A 241 1.10 25.87 -6.12
N PRO A 242 0.21 26.26 -5.18
CA PRO A 242 0.06 27.67 -4.85
C PRO A 242 1.46 28.21 -4.52
N PRO A 243 1.85 29.40 -5.02
CA PRO A 243 3.17 29.95 -4.77
C PRO A 243 3.42 29.94 -3.28
N ASP A 244 4.60 29.47 -2.88
CA ASP A 244 5.01 29.30 -1.49
C ASP A 244 4.99 30.67 -0.78
N ARG A 245 3.82 31.03 -0.23
CA ARG A 245 3.63 32.23 0.59
C ARG A 245 3.94 31.96 2.07
N GLY A 246 4.37 30.74 2.42
CA GLY A 246 4.72 30.33 3.78
C GLY A 246 6.19 30.57 4.13
N ALA A 247 7.10 30.33 3.19
CA ALA A 247 8.53 30.52 3.42
C ALA A 247 8.93 32.00 3.66
N ASP A 248 8.29 32.94 2.95
CA ASP A 248 8.57 34.38 3.07
C ASP A 248 7.99 35.01 4.35
N ALA A 249 6.91 34.45 4.91
CA ALA A 249 6.31 34.94 6.15
C ALA A 249 7.16 34.60 7.38
N ILE A 250 7.78 33.43 7.40
CA ILE A 250 8.65 32.98 8.50
C ILE A 250 10.01 33.71 8.46
N ALA A 251 10.52 34.04 7.27
CA ALA A 251 11.73 34.86 7.12
C ALA A 251 11.51 36.32 7.58
N ARG A 252 10.34 36.90 7.30
CA ARG A 252 10.00 38.29 7.73
C ARG A 252 9.64 38.39 9.22
N ALA A 253 9.11 37.34 9.83
CA ALA A 253 8.83 37.31 11.27
C ALA A 253 10.10 37.13 12.14
N ARG A 254 11.20 36.58 11.59
CA ARG A 254 12.49 36.48 12.30
C ARG A 254 13.35 37.75 12.24
N ALA A 255 13.02 38.70 11.36
CA ALA A 255 13.73 39.96 11.22
C ALA A 255 13.11 41.12 12.03
N GLY A 256 12.01 40.90 12.74
CA GLY A 256 11.31 41.97 13.44
C GLY A 256 10.69 41.52 14.75
N LEU A 257 11.31 41.90 15.87
CA LEU A 257 10.71 42.34 17.14
C LEU A 257 11.83 42.95 18.02
N PRO A 258 11.57 43.95 18.90
CA PRO A 258 10.26 44.53 19.25
C PRO A 258 10.15 46.06 19.15
N CYS A 259 8.89 46.49 19.18
CA CYS A 259 8.42 47.85 19.35
C CYS A 259 8.63 48.41 20.78
N ARG A 260 8.92 49.72 20.79
CA ARG A 260 8.47 50.78 21.74
C ARG A 260 8.89 50.72 23.21
N GLY A 261 9.59 51.77 23.60
CA GLY A 261 9.29 52.56 24.81
C GLY A 261 9.29 54.04 24.43
N GLY A 262 8.14 54.71 24.53
CA GLY A 262 8.04 56.16 24.38
C GLY A 262 7.90 56.83 25.75
N GLY A 263 8.30 58.11 25.81
CA GLY A 263 7.68 59.08 26.70
C GLY A 263 8.58 59.78 27.73
N ALA A 264 8.53 61.11 27.65
CA ALA A 264 8.80 62.14 28.65
C ALA A 264 10.25 62.64 28.84
N GLY A 265 10.44 63.94 28.53
CA GLY A 265 11.66 64.73 28.73
C GLY A 265 11.86 65.72 27.61
#